data_AF-A0A6G3X6P3-F1
#
_entry.id   AF-A0A6G3X6P3-F1
#
_cell.length_a   1.000
_cell.length_b   1.000
_cell.length_c   1.000
_cell.angle_alpha   90.00
_cell.angle_beta   90.00
_cell.angle_gamma   90.00
#
_symmetry.space_group_name_H-M   'P 1'
#
loop_
_entity.id
_entity.type
_entity.pdbx_description
1 polymer ?
#
loop_
_entity_poly.entity_id
_entity_poly.type
_entity_poly.pdbx_seq_one_letter_code
_entity_poly.pdbx_strand_id
1 'polypeptide(L)' 'ALAGQRDRGRGVSRYAFLRHRAAGNRLLRAVERGDLPTGCGSAVLADRDTANTLHRIGFTG' A
#
# COMPACT_ATOMS: atom_id res chain seq x y z
N ALA A 1 -7.31 -9.10 -10.42
CA ALA A 1 -6.93 -7.67 -10.35
C ALA A 1 -7.17 -6.92 -11.67
N LEU A 2 -6.45 -7.24 -12.77
CA LEU A 2 -6.65 -6.55 -14.06
C LEU A 2 -8.04 -6.74 -14.69
N ALA A 3 -8.67 -7.90 -14.51
CA ALA A 3 -10.05 -8.14 -14.99
C ALA A 3 -11.05 -7.15 -14.36
N GLY A 4 -11.02 -6.97 -13.03
CA GLY A 4 -11.90 -6.02 -12.35
C GLY A 4 -11.62 -4.53 -12.65
N GLN A 5 -10.43 -4.19 -13.16
CA GLN A 5 -10.10 -2.84 -13.65
C GLN A 5 -10.68 -2.62 -15.06
N ARG A 6 -10.57 -3.64 -15.92
CA ARG A 6 -11.17 -3.66 -17.27
C ARG A 6 -12.69 -3.58 -17.23
N ASP A 7 -13.35 -4.33 -16.34
CA ASP A 7 -14.80 -4.26 -16.14
C ASP A 7 -15.30 -2.87 -15.74
N ARG A 8 -14.44 -2.02 -15.17
CA ARG A 8 -14.76 -0.65 -14.75
C ARG A 8 -14.32 0.42 -15.75
N GLY A 9 -13.83 0.03 -16.94
CA GLY A 9 -13.36 0.96 -17.98
C GLY A 9 -12.12 1.78 -17.61
N ARG A 10 -11.43 1.45 -16.51
CA ARG A 10 -10.23 2.16 -16.04
C ARG A 10 -9.07 1.18 -16.00
N GLY A 11 -8.41 0.99 -17.14
CA GLY A 11 -7.23 0.13 -17.25
C GLY A 11 -5.94 0.91 -17.04
N VAL A 12 -5.10 0.48 -16.11
CA VAL A 12 -3.68 0.85 -16.09
C VAL A 12 -2.88 -0.09 -17.01
N SER A 13 -1.85 0.42 -17.67
CA SER A 13 -0.98 -0.43 -18.48
C SER A 13 -0.30 -1.50 -17.61
N ARG A 14 0.05 -2.64 -18.22
CA ARG A 14 0.81 -3.69 -17.52
C ARG A 14 2.07 -3.13 -16.88
N TYR A 15 2.77 -2.24 -17.56
CA TYR A 15 3.97 -1.59 -17.05
C TYR A 15 3.67 -0.69 -15.84
N ALA A 16 2.62 0.14 -15.91
CA ALA A 16 2.23 0.99 -14.78
C ALA A 16 1.86 0.14 -13.54
N PHE A 17 1.15 -0.97 -13.73
CA PHE A 17 0.80 -1.89 -12.64
C PHE A 17 2.04 -2.55 -12.02
N LEU A 18 2.97 -3.03 -12.85
CA LEU A 18 4.22 -3.63 -12.36
C LEU A 18 5.11 -2.61 -11.64
N ARG A 19 5.24 -1.39 -12.19
CA ARG A 19 5.97 -0.29 -11.56
C ARG A 19 5.38 0.03 -10.18
N HIS A 20 4.05 0.15 -10.09
CA HIS A 20 3.35 0.39 -8.83
C HIS A 20 3.61 -0.73 -7.82
N ARG A 21 3.47 -1.99 -8.22
CA ARG A 21 3.72 -3.14 -7.34
C ARG A 21 5.17 -3.20 -6.86
N ALA A 22 6.13 -2.87 -7.72
CA ALA A 22 7.54 -2.79 -7.35
C ALA A 22 7.80 -1.68 -6.32
N ALA A 23 7.19 -0.51 -6.48
CA ALA A 23 7.27 0.58 -5.52
C ALA A 23 6.69 0.18 -4.16
N GLY A 24 5.50 -0.47 -4.15
CA GLY A 24 4.89 -0.98 -2.92
C GLY A 24 5.77 -2.01 -2.20
N ASN A 25 6.38 -2.95 -2.93
CA ASN A 25 7.30 -3.93 -2.34
C ASN A 25 8.55 -3.26 -1.74
N ARG A 26 9.07 -2.21 -2.36
CA ARG A 26 10.22 -1.46 -1.81
C ARG A 26 9.84 -0.74 -0.52
N LEU A 27 8.66 -0.12 -0.49
CA LEU A 27 8.13 0.55 0.68
C LEU A 27 7.96 -0.43 1.86
N LEU A 28 7.34 -1.59 1.63
CA LEU A 28 7.17 -2.62 2.66
C LEU A 28 8.52 -3.04 3.24
N ARG A 29 9.50 -3.38 2.38
CA ARG A 29 10.84 -3.76 2.82
C ARG A 29 11.56 -2.67 3.60
N ALA A 30 11.34 -1.40 3.26
CA ALA A 30 11.94 -0.28 3.99
C ALA A 30 11.37 -0.19 5.40
N VAL A 31 10.04 -0.18 5.52
CA VAL A 31 9.35 -0.12 6.81
C VAL A 31 9.66 -1.35 7.68
N GLU A 32 9.77 -2.54 7.10
CA GLU A 32 10.19 -3.78 7.81
C GLU A 32 11.59 -3.66 8.45
N ARG A 33 12.48 -2.84 7.89
CA ARG A 33 13.82 -2.57 8.45
C ARG A 33 13.84 -1.39 9.42
N GLY A 34 12.70 -0.73 9.64
CA GLY A 34 12.62 0.51 10.42
C GLY A 34 12.96 1.78 9.63
N ASP A 35 13.14 1.68 8.31
CA ASP A 35 13.38 2.84 7.47
C ASP A 35 12.03 3.53 7.16
N LEU A 36 11.79 4.68 7.79
CA LEU A 36 10.58 5.47 7.55
C LEU A 36 10.66 6.25 6.24
N PRO A 37 9.55 6.36 5.48
CA PRO A 37 9.48 7.25 4.33
C PRO A 37 9.70 8.71 4.75
N THR A 38 10.29 9.50 3.86
CA THR A 38 10.52 10.93 4.10
C THR A 38 9.23 11.64 4.47
N GLY A 39 9.23 12.34 5.61
CA GLY A 39 8.06 13.05 6.14
C GLY A 39 7.14 12.23 7.03
N CYS A 40 7.39 10.92 7.19
CA CYS A 40 6.64 10.08 8.12
C CYS A 40 7.30 10.06 9.51
N GLY A 41 6.55 10.41 10.55
CA GLY A 41 6.99 10.28 11.95
C GLY A 41 6.82 8.87 12.52
N SER A 42 5.98 8.04 11.89
CA SER A 42 5.77 6.63 12.24
C SER A 42 5.20 5.86 11.05
N ALA A 43 5.35 4.54 11.07
CA ALA A 43 4.71 3.61 10.13
C ALA A 43 4.33 2.32 10.86
N VAL A 44 3.16 1.78 10.55
CA VAL A 44 2.66 0.52 11.10
C VAL A 44 2.36 -0.43 9.95
N LEU A 45 2.90 -1.64 10.01
CA LEU A 45 2.57 -2.70 9.07
C LEU A 45 1.52 -3.61 9.70
N ALA A 46 0.36 -3.68 9.06
CA ALA A 46 -0.69 -4.63 9.40
C ALA A 46 -0.75 -5.70 8.31
N ASP A 47 -0.94 -6.95 8.71
CA ASP A 47 -1.31 -8.00 7.76
C ASP A 47 -2.69 -7.71 7.16
N ARG A 48 -3.07 -8.50 6.15
CA ARG A 48 -4.31 -8.30 5.41
C ARG A 48 -5.55 -8.45 6.31
N ASP A 49 -5.54 -9.40 7.23
CA ASP A 49 -6.72 -9.70 8.05
C ASP A 49 -6.94 -8.59 9.06
N THR A 50 -5.86 -8.14 9.72
CA THR A 50 -5.85 -6.96 10.57
C THR A 50 -6.32 -5.72 9.80
N ALA A 51 -5.75 -5.46 8.62
CA ALA A 51 -6.13 -4.31 7.79
C ALA A 51 -7.61 -4.32 7.39
N ASN A 52 -8.20 -5.48 7.13
CA ASN A 52 -9.62 -5.59 6.79
C ASN A 52 -10.55 -5.28 7.98
N THR A 53 -10.09 -5.49 9.21
CA THR A 53 -10.86 -5.17 10.44
C THR A 53 -10.67 -3.74 10.93
N LEU A 54 -9.67 -3.00 10.42
CA LEU A 54 -9.44 -1.61 10.79
C LEU A 54 -10.47 -0.69 10.13
N HIS A 55 -11.35 -0.10 10.94
CA HIS A 55 -12.39 0.81 10.48
C HIS A 55 -12.18 2.27 10.92
N ARG A 56 -11.22 2.52 11.80
CA ARG A 56 -10.93 3.87 12.32
C ARG A 56 -9.47 4.01 12.70
N ILE A 57 -8.90 5.16 12.38
CA ILE A 57 -7.61 5.62 12.90
C ILE A 57 -7.89 6.87 13.72
N GLY A 58 -7.54 6.84 15.00
CA GLY A 58 -7.66 7.99 15.91
C GLY A 58 -6.29 8.60 16.17
N PHE A 59 -6.21 9.93 16.16
CA PHE A 59 -5.02 10.67 16.56
C PHE A 59 -5.37 11.42 17.85
N THR A 60 -4.67 11.09 18.94
CA THR A 60 -4.70 11.88 20.18
C THR A 60 -3.48 12.77 20.15
N GLY A 61 -3.69 14.09 20.21
CA GLY A 61 -2.62 15.09 20.21
C GLY A 61 -1.66 14.94 21.38
#